data_AF-A0A397FYK1-F1
#
_entry.id   AF-A0A397FYK1-F1
#
_cell.length_a   1.000
_cell.length_b   1.000
_cell.length_c   1.000
_cell.angle_alpha   90.00
_cell.angle_beta   90.00
_cell.angle_gamma   90.00
#
_symmetry.space_group_name_H-M   'P 1'
#
loop_
_entity.id
_entity.type
_entity.pdbx_description
1 polymer ?
#
loop_
_entity_poly.entity_id
_entity_poly.type
_entity_poly.pdbx_seq_one_letter_code
_entity_poly.pdbx_strand_id
1 'polypeptide(L)'
;MEILAAALSSSWEVTLSCAALLGIVCHQTFMQPVEVDSWGWEMVIAYFSVLGSILVGYILSTDFSLASALLRTYSAGAAFLVGLYGSMLTLHSRYGDFVRTGPRELTVLRASAVELIYGSSSKCTKGTWYDQNSGNPDKVGIENVRDKEKHRIRRKAWDKGLGFRALDTYETRVSGKVNQLMTRIGTGRPVNITQDNIFYAWDVMGDIAFSKDFHMLHTGVEHPAVDGLHWAMATAGVVTTLPWLMNMLRVIPGATGRFERFAEWCYEQLDLKREALALEKTSGKTVESQDVMSWIIKAQQEGDRSAPPTESAIREDVRTLISAGSDTVAIVFTN
;
A
#
# COMPACT_ATOMS: atom_id res chain seq x y z
N MET A 1 28.00 -12.74 -32.84
CA MET A 1 26.62 -13.24 -32.66
C MET A 1 26.57 -14.51 -31.82
N GLU A 2 27.49 -15.47 -32.00
CA GLU A 2 27.51 -16.74 -31.25
C GLU A 2 27.58 -16.58 -29.72
N ILE A 3 28.41 -15.66 -29.19
CA ILE A 3 28.50 -15.42 -27.73
C ILE A 3 27.18 -14.88 -27.17
N LEU A 4 26.51 -14.00 -27.91
CA LEU A 4 25.23 -13.41 -27.50
C LEU A 4 24.12 -14.46 -27.53
N ALA A 5 24.07 -15.29 -28.58
CA ALA A 5 23.13 -16.40 -28.68
C ALA A 5 23.36 -17.42 -27.55
N ALA A 6 24.62 -17.75 -27.24
CA ALA A 6 24.97 -18.63 -26.11
C ALA A 6 24.59 -18.04 -24.75
N ALA A 7 24.75 -16.73 -24.55
CA ALA A 7 24.35 -16.05 -23.33
C ALA A 7 22.82 -16.05 -23.16
N LEU A 8 22.07 -15.79 -24.23
CA LEU A 8 20.61 -15.82 -24.23
C LEU A 8 20.05 -17.24 -24.13
N SER A 9 20.74 -18.25 -24.65
CA SER A 9 20.33 -19.65 -24.51
C SER A 9 20.77 -20.29 -23.19
N SER A 10 21.41 -19.54 -22.28
CA SER A 10 21.83 -20.03 -20.97
C SER A 10 20.67 -20.59 -20.13
N SER A 11 20.95 -21.24 -19.01
CA SER A 11 19.89 -21.71 -18.12
C SER A 11 19.17 -20.53 -17.44
N TRP A 12 17.95 -20.78 -16.96
CA TRP A 12 17.17 -19.74 -16.28
C TRP A 12 17.86 -19.27 -15.00
N GLU A 13 18.48 -20.19 -14.24
CA GLU A 13 19.21 -19.89 -13.01
C GLU A 13 20.37 -18.91 -13.25
N VAL A 14 21.14 -19.15 -14.32
CA VAL A 14 22.26 -18.28 -14.69
C VAL A 14 21.76 -16.90 -15.08
N THR A 15 20.68 -16.83 -15.89
CA THR A 15 20.10 -15.54 -16.31
C THR A 15 19.61 -14.73 -15.10
N LEU A 16 18.84 -15.35 -14.20
CA LEU A 16 18.30 -14.65 -13.05
C LEU A 16 19.39 -14.24 -12.06
N SER A 17 20.38 -15.11 -11.82
CA SER A 17 21.51 -14.81 -10.93
C SER A 17 22.36 -13.66 -11.47
N CYS A 18 22.69 -13.67 -12.76
CA CYS A 18 23.42 -12.57 -13.40
C CYS A 18 22.62 -11.27 -13.38
N ALA A 19 21.30 -11.32 -13.63
CA ALA A 19 20.44 -10.14 -13.57
C ALA A 19 20.39 -9.56 -12.15
N ALA A 20 20.23 -10.39 -11.12
CA ALA A 20 20.25 -9.96 -9.73
C ALA A 20 21.60 -9.37 -9.31
N LEU A 21 22.72 -10.00 -9.70
CA LEU A 21 24.06 -9.46 -9.47
C LEU A 21 24.26 -8.11 -10.17
N LEU A 22 23.79 -7.98 -11.42
CA LEU A 22 23.82 -6.72 -12.15
C LEU A 22 22.99 -5.65 -11.44
N GLY A 23 21.85 -6.00 -10.85
CA GLY A 23 21.07 -5.13 -9.97
C GLY A 23 21.91 -4.61 -8.80
N ILE A 24 22.55 -5.51 -8.05
CA ILE A 24 23.40 -5.12 -6.91
C ILE A 24 24.51 -4.16 -7.35
N VAL A 25 25.23 -4.50 -8.42
CA VAL A 25 26.31 -3.67 -8.95
C VAL A 25 25.76 -2.32 -9.40
N CYS A 26 24.65 -2.31 -10.15
CA CYS A 26 24.05 -1.09 -10.68
C CYS A 26 23.64 -0.12 -9.57
N HIS A 27 23.01 -0.65 -8.51
CA HIS A 27 22.65 0.16 -7.35
C HIS A 27 23.89 0.81 -6.71
N GLN A 28 24.93 0.02 -6.45
CA GLN A 28 26.12 0.48 -5.74
C GLN A 28 27.00 1.45 -6.57
N THR A 29 27.09 1.26 -7.89
CA THR A 29 27.99 2.06 -8.72
C THR A 29 27.32 3.25 -9.39
N PHE A 30 26.06 3.12 -9.81
CA PHE A 30 25.37 4.14 -10.61
C PHE A 30 24.26 4.86 -9.84
N MET A 31 23.42 4.15 -9.09
CA MET A 31 22.26 4.77 -8.45
C MET A 31 22.60 5.45 -7.12
N GLN A 32 23.46 4.85 -6.29
CA GLN A 32 23.85 5.39 -4.99
C GLN A 32 24.39 6.84 -5.05
N PRO A 33 25.21 7.26 -6.04
CA PRO A 33 25.71 8.63 -6.14
C PRO A 33 24.77 9.62 -6.84
N VAL A 34 23.71 9.16 -7.52
CA VAL A 34 22.85 10.00 -8.38
C VAL A 34 21.48 10.22 -7.75
N GLU A 35 20.95 11.44 -7.81
CA GLU A 35 19.56 11.71 -7.40
C GLU A 35 18.63 11.21 -8.50
N VAL A 36 18.28 9.92 -8.44
CA VAL A 36 17.49 9.19 -9.45
C VAL A 36 16.18 9.91 -9.79
N ASP A 37 15.59 10.61 -8.83
CA ASP A 37 14.36 11.40 -9.01
C ASP A 37 14.50 12.51 -10.08
N SER A 38 15.72 12.97 -10.36
CA SER A 38 15.99 13.99 -11.40
C SER A 38 16.13 13.43 -12.83
N TRP A 39 16.18 12.10 -12.99
CA TRP A 39 16.42 11.40 -14.27
C TRP A 39 15.31 10.39 -14.59
N GLY A 40 14.09 10.63 -14.10
CA GLY A 40 13.01 9.65 -14.14
C GLY A 40 12.75 9.10 -15.56
N TRP A 41 12.57 9.96 -16.56
CA TRP A 41 12.26 9.53 -17.93
C TRP A 41 13.44 8.84 -18.62
N GLU A 42 14.66 9.30 -18.38
CA GLU A 42 15.87 8.71 -18.91
C GLU A 42 16.05 7.29 -18.37
N MET A 43 15.77 7.07 -17.09
CA MET A 43 15.82 5.74 -16.45
C MET A 43 14.73 4.81 -16.98
N VAL A 44 13.50 5.30 -17.20
CA VAL A 44 12.43 4.55 -17.88
C VAL A 44 12.88 4.10 -19.25
N ILE A 45 13.31 5.06 -20.08
CA ILE A 45 13.67 4.81 -21.47
C ILE A 45 14.83 3.83 -21.52
N ALA A 46 15.85 4.00 -20.68
CA ALA A 46 16.97 3.08 -20.59
C ALA A 46 16.52 1.67 -20.18
N TYR A 47 15.71 1.55 -19.12
CA TYR A 47 15.23 0.25 -18.63
C TYR A 47 14.39 -0.50 -19.67
N PHE A 48 13.40 0.16 -20.28
CA PHE A 48 12.55 -0.46 -21.30
C PHE A 48 13.29 -0.69 -22.62
N SER A 49 14.27 0.14 -22.96
CA SER A 49 15.14 -0.11 -24.12
C SER A 49 16.02 -1.34 -23.93
N VAL A 50 16.55 -1.55 -22.71
CA VAL A 50 17.31 -2.76 -22.36
C VAL A 50 16.40 -3.98 -22.38
N LEU A 51 15.23 -3.93 -21.74
CA LEU A 51 14.28 -5.05 -21.78
C LEU A 51 13.80 -5.36 -23.20
N GLY A 52 13.50 -4.33 -24.00
CA GLY A 52 13.11 -4.49 -25.40
C GLY A 52 14.23 -5.12 -26.23
N SER A 53 15.48 -4.70 -26.02
CA SER A 53 16.65 -5.27 -26.68
C SER A 53 16.90 -6.73 -26.29
N ILE A 54 16.70 -7.08 -25.02
CA ILE A 54 16.77 -8.46 -24.52
C ILE A 54 15.67 -9.32 -25.17
N LEU A 55 14.44 -8.81 -25.23
CA LEU A 55 13.30 -9.51 -25.85
C LEU A 55 13.55 -9.77 -27.34
N VAL A 56 13.97 -8.74 -28.09
CA VAL A 56 14.33 -8.87 -29.51
C VAL A 56 15.50 -9.85 -29.66
N GLY A 57 16.49 -9.79 -28.77
CA GLY A 57 17.59 -10.74 -28.72
C GLY A 57 17.12 -12.18 -28.60
N TYR A 58 16.21 -12.49 -27.68
CA TYR A 58 15.62 -13.82 -27.53
C TYR A 58 14.89 -14.24 -28.81
N ILE A 59 14.04 -13.39 -29.38
CA ILE A 59 13.26 -13.69 -30.59
C ILE A 59 14.18 -13.99 -31.79
N LEU A 60 15.28 -13.26 -31.93
CA LEU A 60 16.18 -13.38 -33.09
C LEU A 60 17.26 -14.46 -32.92
N SER A 61 17.66 -14.77 -31.69
CA SER A 61 18.86 -15.58 -31.42
C SER A 61 18.58 -16.93 -30.76
N THR A 62 17.33 -17.21 -30.38
CA THR A 62 16.94 -18.47 -29.71
C THR A 62 15.66 -19.02 -30.33
N ASP A 63 15.45 -20.33 -30.22
CA ASP A 63 14.23 -21.00 -30.70
C ASP A 63 13.03 -20.83 -29.75
N PHE A 64 13.02 -19.75 -28.95
CA PHE A 64 11.93 -19.49 -28.01
C PHE A 64 10.69 -18.99 -28.73
N SER A 65 9.54 -19.49 -28.28
CA SER A 65 8.26 -18.87 -28.63
C SER A 65 8.19 -17.44 -28.06
N LEU A 66 7.36 -16.59 -28.67
CA LEU A 66 7.14 -15.22 -28.18
C LEU A 66 6.76 -15.20 -26.69
N ALA A 67 5.89 -16.11 -26.25
CA ALA A 67 5.49 -16.21 -24.85
C ALA A 67 6.68 -16.54 -23.92
N SER A 68 7.55 -17.46 -24.34
CA SER A 68 8.73 -17.85 -23.56
C SER A 68 9.76 -16.71 -23.50
N ALA A 69 9.96 -16.01 -24.61
CA ALA A 69 10.84 -14.84 -24.69
C ALA A 69 10.35 -13.69 -23.80
N LEU A 70 9.04 -13.43 -23.79
CA LEU A 70 8.40 -12.43 -22.92
C LEU A 70 8.56 -12.80 -21.45
N LEU A 71 8.21 -14.03 -21.08
CA LEU A 71 8.33 -14.51 -19.69
C LEU A 71 9.77 -14.39 -19.20
N ARG A 72 10.73 -14.84 -20.01
CA ARG A 72 12.15 -14.82 -19.64
C ARG A 72 12.71 -13.39 -19.51
N THR A 73 12.28 -12.49 -20.38
CA THR A 73 12.61 -11.06 -20.28
C THR A 73 12.03 -10.44 -19.00
N TYR A 74 10.76 -10.73 -18.70
CA TYR A 74 10.11 -10.28 -17.48
C TYR A 74 10.83 -10.79 -16.23
N SER A 75 11.13 -12.09 -16.17
CA SER A 75 11.84 -12.68 -15.03
C SER A 75 13.24 -12.10 -14.85
N ALA A 76 13.98 -11.83 -15.93
CA ALA A 76 15.28 -11.16 -15.85
C ALA A 76 15.15 -9.72 -15.30
N GLY A 77 14.16 -8.96 -15.75
CA GLY A 77 13.86 -7.63 -15.21
C GLY A 77 13.50 -7.66 -13.73
N ALA A 78 12.62 -8.59 -13.33
CA ALA A 78 12.25 -8.79 -11.93
C ALA A 78 13.46 -9.18 -11.06
N ALA A 79 14.31 -10.10 -11.53
CA ALA A 79 15.53 -10.49 -10.82
C ALA A 79 16.51 -9.32 -10.67
N PHE A 80 16.65 -8.47 -11.69
CA PHE A 80 17.43 -7.23 -11.59
C PHE A 80 16.90 -6.31 -10.49
N LEU A 81 15.58 -6.09 -10.42
CA LEU A 81 14.96 -5.29 -9.35
C LEU A 81 15.21 -5.92 -7.97
N VAL A 82 15.05 -7.25 -7.83
CA VAL A 82 15.39 -7.98 -6.59
C VAL A 82 16.86 -7.76 -6.22
N GLY A 83 17.76 -7.73 -7.20
CA GLY A 83 19.17 -7.39 -7.03
C GLY A 83 19.38 -5.98 -6.48
N LEU A 84 18.68 -4.97 -7.02
CA LEU A 84 18.73 -3.60 -6.49
C LEU A 84 18.39 -3.59 -4.98
N TYR A 85 17.37 -4.34 -4.56
CA TYR A 85 16.99 -4.47 -3.15
C TYR A 85 17.99 -5.26 -2.31
N GLY A 86 18.46 -6.40 -2.82
CA GLY A 86 19.46 -7.24 -2.18
C GLY A 86 20.80 -6.51 -1.96
N SER A 87 21.03 -5.41 -2.67
CA SER A 87 22.18 -4.54 -2.44
C SER A 87 22.22 -4.00 -1.00
N MET A 88 21.07 -3.75 -0.37
CA MET A 88 21.00 -3.27 1.03
C MET A 88 21.61 -4.28 1.98
N LEU A 89 21.28 -5.58 1.81
CA LEU A 89 21.84 -6.66 2.61
C LEU A 89 23.35 -6.75 2.42
N THR A 90 23.82 -6.61 1.18
CA THR A 90 25.25 -6.62 0.85
C THR A 90 25.99 -5.46 1.50
N LEU A 91 25.41 -4.25 1.44
CA LEU A 91 26.01 -3.05 2.03
C LEU A 91 26.04 -3.13 3.56
N HIS A 92 24.96 -3.58 4.21
CA HIS A 92 24.93 -3.75 5.66
C HIS A 92 25.89 -4.84 6.14
N SER A 93 26.04 -5.93 5.38
CA SER A 93 27.03 -6.97 5.68
C SER A 93 28.47 -6.42 5.65
N ARG A 94 28.74 -5.42 4.79
CA ARG A 94 30.07 -4.83 4.61
C ARG A 94 30.36 -3.66 5.56
N TYR A 95 29.39 -2.79 5.80
CA TYR A 95 29.57 -1.51 6.48
C TYR A 95 28.89 -1.44 7.86
N GLY A 96 28.10 -2.45 8.22
CA GLY A 96 27.38 -2.52 9.50
C GLY A 96 26.04 -1.79 9.50
N ASP A 97 25.62 -1.30 10.66
CA ASP A 97 24.23 -0.86 10.90
C ASP A 97 23.82 0.41 10.14
N PHE A 98 24.78 1.24 9.71
CA PHE A 98 24.51 2.54 9.09
C PHE A 98 25.05 2.58 7.67
N VAL A 99 24.15 2.62 6.69
CA VAL A 99 24.50 2.59 5.28
C VAL A 99 23.78 3.69 4.54
N ARG A 100 24.51 4.44 3.72
CA ARG A 100 23.91 5.37 2.76
C ARG A 100 23.55 4.61 1.49
N THR A 101 22.27 4.47 1.15
CA THR A 101 21.81 3.75 -0.05
C THR A 101 21.54 4.67 -1.24
N GLY A 102 21.33 5.96 -0.99
CA GLY A 102 21.20 6.98 -2.02
C GLY A 102 21.75 8.33 -1.55
N PRO A 103 21.74 9.37 -2.41
CA PRO A 103 22.33 10.67 -2.07
C PRO A 103 21.72 11.27 -0.79
N ARG A 104 20.41 11.06 -0.59
CA ARG A 104 19.63 11.60 0.53
C ARG A 104 18.98 10.51 1.38
N GLU A 105 19.44 9.27 1.26
CA GLU A 105 18.86 8.11 1.91
C GLU A 105 19.89 7.41 2.81
N LEU A 106 19.52 7.19 4.06
CA LEU A 106 20.30 6.47 5.04
C LEU A 106 19.45 5.33 5.61
N THR A 107 19.92 4.10 5.46
CA THR A 107 19.32 2.93 6.08
C THR A 107 20.01 2.67 7.42
N VAL A 108 19.22 2.34 8.44
CA VAL A 108 19.69 2.13 9.80
C VAL A 108 19.12 0.82 10.34
N LEU A 109 19.99 -0.17 10.56
CA LEU A 109 19.64 -1.47 11.14
C LEU A 109 20.03 -1.51 12.62
N ARG A 110 19.44 -0.61 13.43
CA ARG A 110 19.73 -0.54 14.87
C ARG A 110 18.47 -0.28 15.69
N ALA A 111 18.21 -1.13 16.67
CA ALA A 111 17.04 -0.99 17.55
C ALA A 111 17.00 0.36 18.27
N SER A 112 18.16 0.87 18.71
CA SER A 112 18.24 2.18 19.39
C SER A 112 17.88 3.36 18.49
N ALA A 113 17.84 3.19 17.16
CA ALA A 113 17.41 4.24 16.24
C ALA A 113 15.89 4.39 16.17
N VAL A 114 15.12 3.37 16.56
CA VAL A 114 13.66 3.37 16.47
C VAL A 114 13.08 4.53 17.28
N GLU A 115 13.49 4.71 18.53
CA GLU A 115 13.01 5.82 19.36
C GLU A 115 13.50 7.18 18.85
N LEU A 116 14.72 7.25 18.30
CA LEU A 116 15.26 8.50 17.77
C LEU A 116 14.53 8.96 16.49
N ILE A 117 14.08 8.02 15.66
CA ILE A 117 13.43 8.30 14.37
C ILE A 117 11.91 8.39 14.53
N TYR A 118 11.29 7.47 15.25
CA TYR A 118 9.83 7.31 15.36
C TYR A 118 9.26 7.72 16.73
N GLY A 119 10.11 7.97 17.73
CA GLY A 119 9.67 8.35 19.06
C GLY A 119 8.98 9.70 19.11
N SER A 120 8.26 9.95 20.20
CA SER A 120 7.42 11.14 20.38
C SER A 120 8.20 12.46 20.32
N SER A 121 9.48 12.44 20.72
CA SER A 121 10.38 13.60 20.71
C SER A 121 11.19 13.74 19.41
N SER A 122 11.04 12.79 18.48
CA SER A 122 11.76 12.78 17.21
C SER A 122 11.51 14.07 16.43
N LYS A 123 12.55 14.57 15.75
CA LYS A 123 12.44 15.67 14.78
C LYS A 123 12.17 15.15 13.37
N CYS A 124 12.39 13.87 13.10
CA CYS A 124 12.14 13.26 11.79
C CYS A 124 10.66 13.34 11.44
N THR A 125 10.36 13.64 10.18
CA THR A 125 9.02 13.60 9.60
C THR A 125 8.94 12.44 8.62
N LYS A 126 7.72 12.07 8.24
CA LYS A 126 7.49 11.10 7.16
C LYS A 126 8.26 11.53 5.91
N GLY A 127 8.83 10.55 5.19
CA GLY A 127 9.60 10.78 3.97
C GLY A 127 8.76 11.37 2.84
N THR A 128 9.42 11.85 1.79
CA THR A 128 8.78 12.39 0.58
C THR A 128 7.87 11.40 -0.13
N TRP A 129 8.06 10.10 0.10
CA TRP A 129 7.18 9.04 -0.38
C TRP A 129 5.69 9.28 -0.03
N TYR A 130 5.40 9.86 1.13
CA TYR A 130 4.02 10.14 1.54
C TYR A 130 3.37 11.32 0.77
N ASP A 131 4.15 12.09 -0.02
CA ASP A 131 3.60 13.13 -0.92
C ASP A 131 3.10 12.55 -2.25
N GLN A 132 3.26 11.24 -2.47
CA GLN A 132 2.84 10.59 -3.71
C GLN A 132 1.36 10.86 -4.01
N ASN A 133 0.49 10.98 -3.00
CA ASN A 133 -0.93 11.35 -3.17
C ASN A 133 -1.09 12.82 -3.56
N SER A 134 -0.61 13.71 -2.71
CA SER A 134 -0.52 15.14 -2.99
C SER A 134 0.52 15.75 -2.07
N GLY A 135 1.35 16.67 -2.59
CA GLY A 135 2.21 17.50 -1.75
C GLY A 135 1.46 18.55 -0.91
N ASN A 136 0.13 18.67 -1.09
CA ASN A 136 -0.70 19.53 -0.26
C ASN A 136 -1.28 18.73 0.93
N PRO A 137 -0.87 19.02 2.18
CA PRO A 137 -1.34 18.30 3.37
C PRO A 137 -2.85 18.45 3.63
N ASP A 138 -3.51 19.43 3.01
CA ASP A 138 -4.94 19.66 3.17
C ASP A 138 -5.79 18.82 2.21
N LYS A 139 -5.16 18.03 1.32
CA LYS A 139 -5.86 17.17 0.34
C LYS A 139 -5.64 15.67 0.55
N VAL A 140 -4.84 15.28 1.54
CA VAL A 140 -4.44 13.88 1.79
C VAL A 140 -5.11 13.29 3.03
N GLY A 141 -5.14 11.97 3.10
CA GLY A 141 -5.56 11.23 4.29
C GLY A 141 -4.60 11.45 5.46
N ILE A 142 -5.07 11.22 6.69
CA ILE A 142 -4.30 11.42 7.93
C ILE A 142 -2.94 10.69 7.92
N GLU A 143 -2.88 9.51 7.33
CA GLU A 143 -1.68 8.67 7.17
C GLU A 143 -0.62 9.31 6.30
N ASN A 144 -1.00 10.19 5.37
CA ASN A 144 -0.10 10.86 4.44
C ASN A 144 0.31 12.26 4.93
N VAL A 145 -0.30 12.80 5.99
CA VAL A 145 0.08 14.13 6.53
C VAL A 145 1.49 14.08 7.13
N ARG A 146 2.42 14.79 6.50
CA ARG A 146 3.83 14.91 6.95
C ARG A 146 4.04 16.04 7.97
N ASP A 147 3.21 17.08 7.91
CA ASP A 147 3.21 18.18 8.89
C ASP A 147 2.70 17.68 10.24
N LYS A 148 3.57 17.71 11.25
CA LYS A 148 3.28 17.17 12.58
C LYS A 148 2.15 17.90 13.29
N GLU A 149 2.04 19.21 13.14
CA GLU A 149 1.02 19.99 13.84
C GLU A 149 -0.35 19.77 13.20
N LYS A 150 -0.42 19.79 11.86
CA LYS A 150 -1.66 19.45 11.13
C LYS A 150 -2.12 18.04 11.44
N HIS A 151 -1.19 17.06 11.44
CA HIS A 151 -1.49 15.69 11.81
C HIS A 151 -2.00 15.59 13.24
N ARG A 152 -1.31 16.22 14.21
CA ARG A 152 -1.70 16.21 15.63
C ARG A 152 -3.09 16.79 15.85
N ILE A 153 -3.44 17.86 15.15
CA ILE A 153 -4.78 18.48 15.24
C ILE A 153 -5.84 17.54 14.65
N ARG A 154 -5.66 17.06 13.42
CA ARG A 154 -6.62 16.18 12.73
C ARG A 154 -6.82 14.85 13.45
N ARG A 155 -5.75 14.28 14.02
CA ARG A 155 -5.79 13.03 14.78
C ARG A 155 -6.77 13.07 15.94
N LYS A 156 -7.07 14.24 16.53
CA LYS A 156 -8.03 14.34 17.64
C LYS A 156 -9.43 13.84 17.28
N ALA A 157 -9.89 14.01 16.05
CA ALA A 157 -11.18 13.48 15.61
C ALA A 157 -11.14 11.95 15.54
N TRP A 158 -10.05 11.41 15.00
CA TRP A 158 -9.78 9.97 14.91
C TRP A 158 -9.68 9.31 16.30
N ASP A 159 -8.98 9.95 17.24
CA ASP A 159 -8.81 9.43 18.60
C ASP A 159 -10.15 9.32 19.37
N LYS A 160 -11.22 10.03 18.94
CA LYS A 160 -12.57 9.82 19.51
C LYS A 160 -13.18 8.48 19.07
N GLY A 161 -12.91 8.05 17.84
CA GLY A 161 -13.39 6.78 17.29
C GLY A 161 -12.43 5.60 17.46
N LEU A 162 -11.17 5.84 17.81
CA LEU A 162 -10.15 4.79 17.99
C LEU A 162 -9.51 4.81 19.39
N GLY A 163 -9.96 5.68 20.29
CA GLY A 163 -9.51 5.73 21.68
C GLY A 163 -10.12 4.63 22.54
N PHE A 164 -9.57 4.43 23.74
CA PHE A 164 -10.00 3.37 24.68
C PHE A 164 -11.52 3.31 24.92
N ARG A 165 -12.20 4.45 24.99
CA ARG A 165 -13.66 4.50 25.17
C ARG A 165 -14.44 3.96 23.99
N ALA A 166 -13.95 4.16 22.76
CA ALA A 166 -14.58 3.62 21.57
C ALA A 166 -14.30 2.11 21.42
N LEU A 167 -13.10 1.66 21.83
CA LEU A 167 -12.77 0.23 21.79
C LEU A 167 -13.71 -0.62 22.67
N ASP A 168 -14.07 -0.12 23.86
CA ASP A 168 -15.04 -0.75 24.76
C ASP A 168 -16.39 -1.01 24.07
N THR A 169 -16.82 -0.07 23.24
CA THR A 169 -18.11 -0.17 22.54
C THR A 169 -18.04 -1.07 21.31
N TYR A 170 -16.84 -1.38 20.84
CA TYR A 170 -16.61 -2.27 19.70
C TYR A 170 -16.45 -3.73 20.13
N GLU A 171 -16.06 -4.00 21.37
CA GLU A 171 -15.70 -5.34 21.85
C GLU A 171 -16.79 -6.38 21.54
N THR A 172 -18.05 -6.06 21.86
CA THR A 172 -19.19 -6.97 21.60
C THR A 172 -19.38 -7.24 20.11
N ARG A 173 -19.22 -6.20 19.27
CA ARG A 173 -19.38 -6.28 17.81
C ARG A 173 -18.28 -7.12 17.17
N VAL A 174 -17.03 -6.85 17.54
CA VAL A 174 -15.86 -7.61 17.10
C VAL A 174 -15.95 -9.07 17.55
N SER A 175 -16.37 -9.32 18.79
CA SER A 175 -16.61 -10.69 19.29
C SER A 175 -17.65 -11.44 18.46
N GLY A 176 -18.69 -10.74 17.98
CA GLY A 176 -19.65 -11.28 17.03
C GLY A 176 -19.00 -11.73 15.72
N LYS A 177 -18.09 -10.92 15.16
CA LYS A 177 -17.31 -11.26 13.95
C LYS A 177 -16.35 -12.42 14.18
N VAL A 178 -15.72 -12.50 15.35
CA VAL A 178 -14.88 -13.63 15.75
C VAL A 178 -15.71 -14.92 15.77
N ASN A 179 -16.90 -14.91 16.36
CA ASN A 179 -17.78 -16.09 16.38
C ASN A 179 -18.18 -16.54 14.97
N GLN A 180 -18.43 -15.61 14.05
CA GLN A 180 -18.69 -15.93 12.64
C GLN A 180 -17.47 -16.60 11.98
N LEU A 181 -16.27 -16.05 12.19
CA LEU A 181 -15.03 -16.65 11.70
C LEU A 181 -14.83 -18.07 12.27
N MET A 182 -14.98 -18.24 13.59
CA MET A 182 -14.86 -19.53 14.26
C MET A 182 -15.84 -20.57 13.72
N THR A 183 -17.06 -20.15 13.38
CA THR A 183 -18.07 -21.03 12.77
C THR A 183 -17.63 -21.51 11.38
N ARG A 184 -17.01 -20.65 10.58
CA ARG A 184 -16.51 -21.00 9.24
C ARG A 184 -15.33 -21.96 9.27
N ILE A 185 -14.36 -21.70 10.16
CA ILE A 185 -13.15 -22.53 10.26
C ILE A 185 -13.38 -23.82 11.05
N GLY A 186 -14.36 -23.83 11.96
CA GLY A 186 -14.70 -24.95 12.85
C GLY A 186 -15.43 -26.12 12.16
N THR A 187 -15.40 -26.22 10.84
CA THR A 187 -16.15 -27.24 10.06
C THR A 187 -15.46 -28.60 10.00
N GLY A 188 -14.23 -28.72 10.50
CA GLY A 188 -13.43 -29.96 10.42
C GLY A 188 -12.92 -30.26 9.01
N ARG A 189 -12.99 -29.30 8.09
CA ARG A 189 -12.47 -29.39 6.72
C ARG A 189 -11.30 -28.43 6.53
N PRO A 190 -10.38 -28.70 5.59
CA PRO A 190 -9.39 -27.71 5.19
C PRO A 190 -10.08 -26.42 4.71
N VAL A 191 -9.62 -25.28 5.20
CA VAL A 191 -10.12 -23.95 4.83
C VAL A 191 -8.97 -23.07 4.34
N ASN A 192 -9.29 -22.09 3.49
CA ASN A 192 -8.33 -21.07 3.06
C ASN A 192 -8.31 -19.94 4.10
N ILE A 193 -7.43 -20.05 5.09
CA ILE A 193 -7.38 -19.09 6.20
C ILE A 193 -7.02 -17.67 5.73
N THR A 194 -6.22 -17.52 4.67
CA THR A 194 -5.92 -16.21 4.07
C THR A 194 -7.20 -15.51 3.64
N GLN A 195 -8.08 -16.24 2.95
CA GLN A 195 -9.35 -15.69 2.47
C GLN A 195 -10.33 -15.40 3.61
N ASP A 196 -10.47 -16.33 4.58
CA ASP A 196 -11.36 -16.12 5.72
C ASP A 196 -10.88 -14.95 6.61
N ASN A 197 -9.57 -14.73 6.73
CA ASN A 197 -8.99 -13.58 7.44
C ASN A 197 -9.25 -12.25 6.71
N ILE A 198 -9.21 -12.24 5.37
CA ILE A 198 -9.61 -11.07 4.57
C ILE A 198 -11.08 -10.75 4.86
N PHE A 199 -11.97 -11.74 4.80
CA PHE A 199 -13.39 -11.55 5.10
C PHE A 199 -13.62 -10.99 6.49
N TYR A 200 -12.93 -11.55 7.48
CA TYR A 200 -13.00 -11.08 8.86
C TYR A 200 -12.53 -9.63 9.01
N ALA A 201 -11.35 -9.30 8.50
CA ALA A 201 -10.78 -7.96 8.68
C ALA A 201 -11.60 -6.89 7.98
N TRP A 202 -12.11 -7.17 6.78
CA TRP A 202 -13.00 -6.26 6.05
C TRP A 202 -14.35 -6.08 6.74
N ASP A 203 -14.99 -7.16 7.20
CA ASP A 203 -16.26 -7.08 7.93
C ASP A 203 -16.12 -6.33 9.27
N VAL A 204 -15.01 -6.54 9.99
CA VAL A 204 -14.70 -5.79 11.22
C VAL A 204 -14.49 -4.31 10.92
N MET A 205 -13.75 -3.99 9.85
CA MET A 205 -13.54 -2.59 9.48
C MET A 205 -14.82 -1.93 9.00
N GLY A 206 -15.70 -2.61 8.26
CA GLY A 206 -17.01 -2.06 7.93
C GLY A 206 -17.80 -1.63 9.18
N ASP A 207 -17.77 -2.45 10.22
CA ASP A 207 -18.52 -2.23 11.44
C ASP A 207 -17.90 -1.12 12.31
N ILE A 208 -16.58 -1.16 12.52
CA ILE A 208 -15.87 -0.16 13.32
C ILE A 208 -15.83 1.21 12.63
N ALA A 209 -15.70 1.23 11.30
CA ALA A 209 -15.55 2.46 10.53
C ALA A 209 -16.89 3.13 10.20
N PHE A 210 -17.92 2.34 9.88
CA PHE A 210 -19.20 2.85 9.33
C PHE A 210 -20.44 2.30 10.05
N SER A 211 -20.28 1.43 11.06
CA SER A 211 -21.37 0.65 11.66
C SER A 211 -22.15 -0.15 10.62
N LYS A 212 -21.43 -0.73 9.64
CA LYS A 212 -22.00 -1.49 8.53
C LYS A 212 -21.36 -2.86 8.43
N ASP A 213 -22.18 -3.86 8.17
CA ASP A 213 -21.68 -5.18 7.83
C ASP A 213 -21.47 -5.29 6.30
N PHE A 214 -20.28 -5.72 5.86
CA PHE A 214 -20.01 -6.01 4.45
C PHE A 214 -20.39 -7.45 4.07
N HIS A 215 -20.77 -8.26 5.06
CA HIS A 215 -21.31 -9.61 4.93
C HIS A 215 -20.40 -10.61 4.23
N MET A 216 -19.09 -10.39 4.19
CA MET A 216 -18.15 -11.32 3.56
C MET A 216 -18.07 -12.64 4.34
N LEU A 217 -18.04 -12.60 5.67
CA LEU A 217 -18.02 -13.81 6.49
C LEU A 217 -19.30 -14.62 6.31
N HIS A 218 -20.45 -13.95 6.27
CA HIS A 218 -21.75 -14.61 6.14
C HIS A 218 -21.93 -15.23 4.74
N THR A 219 -21.63 -14.47 3.69
CA THR A 219 -21.85 -14.92 2.30
C THR A 219 -20.74 -15.85 1.81
N GLY A 220 -19.52 -15.74 2.37
CA GLY A 220 -18.33 -16.40 1.83
C GLY A 220 -17.90 -15.86 0.47
N VAL A 221 -18.41 -14.68 0.08
CA VAL A 221 -18.12 -14.05 -1.21
C VAL A 221 -17.32 -12.78 -0.98
N GLU A 222 -16.19 -12.67 -1.67
CA GLU A 222 -15.35 -11.49 -1.62
C GLU A 222 -16.02 -10.29 -2.31
N HIS A 223 -16.00 -9.13 -1.65
CA HIS A 223 -16.51 -7.90 -2.27
C HIS A 223 -15.58 -7.44 -3.41
N PRO A 224 -16.09 -6.99 -4.58
CA PRO A 224 -15.25 -6.54 -5.71
C PRO A 224 -14.24 -5.43 -5.38
N ALA A 225 -14.49 -4.66 -4.33
CA ALA A 225 -13.57 -3.64 -3.82
C ALA A 225 -12.23 -4.22 -3.33
N VAL A 226 -12.23 -5.47 -2.87
CA VAL A 226 -11.03 -6.20 -2.42
C VAL A 226 -10.08 -6.44 -3.60
N ASP A 227 -10.59 -6.94 -4.73
CA ASP A 227 -9.80 -7.09 -5.97
C ASP A 227 -9.20 -5.75 -6.42
N GLY A 228 -9.99 -4.68 -6.37
CA GLY A 228 -9.52 -3.32 -6.69
C GLY A 228 -8.37 -2.87 -5.81
N LEU A 229 -8.46 -3.11 -4.49
CA LEU A 229 -7.41 -2.78 -3.53
C LEU A 229 -6.17 -3.67 -3.72
N HIS A 230 -6.32 -4.98 -3.78
CA HIS A 230 -5.19 -5.91 -3.96
C HIS A 230 -4.45 -5.67 -5.27
N TRP A 231 -5.16 -5.38 -6.36
CA TRP A 231 -4.53 -4.97 -7.61
C TRP A 231 -3.72 -3.68 -7.45
N ALA A 232 -4.26 -2.69 -6.73
CA ALA A 232 -3.58 -1.44 -6.48
C ALA A 232 -2.35 -1.64 -5.58
N MET A 233 -2.41 -2.50 -4.57
CA MET A 233 -1.27 -2.84 -3.72
C MET A 233 -0.20 -3.63 -4.47
N ALA A 234 -0.58 -4.59 -5.32
CA ALA A 234 0.36 -5.31 -6.18
C ALA A 234 1.06 -4.35 -7.15
N THR A 235 0.30 -3.42 -7.74
CA THR A 235 0.85 -2.38 -8.62
C THR A 235 1.76 -1.45 -7.84
N ALA A 236 1.34 -0.97 -6.65
CA ALA A 236 2.16 -0.14 -5.79
C ALA A 236 3.45 -0.86 -5.36
N GLY A 237 3.40 -2.15 -5.03
CA GLY A 237 4.59 -2.94 -4.68
C GLY A 237 5.64 -2.99 -5.80
N VAL A 238 5.21 -2.91 -7.07
CA VAL A 238 6.13 -2.81 -8.22
C VAL A 238 6.52 -1.37 -8.51
N VAL A 239 5.60 -0.42 -8.39
CA VAL A 239 5.78 0.94 -8.90
C VAL A 239 6.34 1.90 -7.85
N THR A 240 6.01 1.75 -6.57
CA THR A 240 6.54 2.58 -5.48
C THR A 240 8.02 2.38 -5.22
N THR A 241 8.59 1.29 -5.76
CA THR A 241 10.03 1.05 -5.91
C THR A 241 10.73 2.17 -6.68
N LEU A 242 9.97 2.87 -7.53
CA LEU A 242 10.38 3.95 -8.40
C LEU A 242 9.39 5.09 -8.22
N PRO A 243 9.51 5.94 -7.18
CA PRO A 243 8.51 6.96 -6.84
C PRO A 243 8.08 7.85 -8.01
N TRP A 244 8.96 8.12 -8.96
CA TRP A 244 8.66 8.85 -10.20
C TRP A 244 7.69 8.10 -11.13
N LEU A 245 7.69 6.76 -11.16
CA LEU A 245 6.84 5.95 -12.03
C LEU A 245 5.37 6.06 -11.61
N MET A 246 5.08 6.16 -10.30
CA MET A 246 3.72 6.43 -9.80
C MET A 246 3.20 7.76 -10.32
N ASN A 247 4.02 8.81 -10.29
CA ASN A 247 3.63 10.13 -10.79
C ASN A 247 3.34 10.11 -12.30
N MET A 248 4.07 9.28 -13.06
CA MET A 248 3.84 9.11 -14.50
C MET A 248 2.57 8.30 -14.80
N LEU A 249 2.34 7.19 -14.09
CA LEU A 249 1.14 6.34 -14.30
C LEU A 249 -0.16 7.12 -14.11
N ARG A 250 -0.19 8.10 -13.22
CA ARG A 250 -1.35 8.97 -12.99
C ARG A 250 -1.76 9.81 -14.20
N VAL A 251 -0.85 10.06 -15.13
CA VAL A 251 -1.12 10.87 -16.32
C VAL A 251 -1.69 10.01 -17.45
N ILE A 252 -1.57 8.69 -17.39
CA ILE A 252 -2.01 7.77 -18.43
C ILE A 252 -3.48 7.39 -18.18
N PRO A 253 -4.42 7.78 -19.05
CA PRO A 253 -5.83 7.45 -18.87
C PRO A 253 -6.07 5.94 -18.78
N GLY A 254 -6.83 5.49 -17.78
CA GLY A 254 -7.18 4.09 -17.58
C GLY A 254 -6.10 3.22 -16.92
N ALA A 255 -4.86 3.72 -16.77
CA ALA A 255 -3.80 2.99 -16.08
C ALA A 255 -4.13 2.70 -14.60
N THR A 256 -5.04 3.48 -14.01
CA THR A 256 -5.50 3.39 -12.61
C THR A 256 -6.94 2.87 -12.46
N GLY A 257 -7.59 2.41 -13.53
CA GLY A 257 -9.04 2.15 -13.53
C GLY A 257 -9.54 1.11 -12.51
N ARG A 258 -8.74 0.09 -12.16
CA ARG A 258 -9.13 -0.86 -11.09
C ARG A 258 -9.06 -0.24 -9.69
N PHE A 259 -8.06 0.61 -9.45
CA PHE A 259 -7.93 1.36 -8.21
C PHE A 259 -9.01 2.44 -8.09
N GLU A 260 -9.39 3.07 -9.20
CA GLU A 260 -10.49 4.04 -9.26
C GLU A 260 -11.81 3.41 -8.79
N ARG A 261 -12.13 2.19 -9.23
CA ARG A 261 -13.33 1.47 -8.74
C ARG A 261 -13.33 1.25 -7.23
N PHE A 262 -12.18 0.93 -6.64
CA PHE A 262 -12.04 0.83 -5.19
C PHE A 262 -12.24 2.19 -4.50
N ALA A 263 -11.63 3.26 -5.05
CA ALA A 263 -11.77 4.60 -4.52
C ALA A 263 -13.22 5.12 -4.60
N GLU A 264 -13.90 4.91 -5.73
CA GLU A 264 -15.31 5.25 -5.93
C GLU A 264 -16.19 4.54 -4.90
N TRP A 265 -16.03 3.22 -4.73
CA TRP A 265 -16.77 2.47 -3.72
C TRP A 265 -16.52 2.96 -2.28
N CYS A 266 -15.28 3.37 -1.95
CA CYS A 266 -14.99 4.00 -0.67
C CYS A 266 -15.80 5.29 -0.49
N TYR A 267 -15.89 6.13 -1.53
CA TYR A 267 -16.65 7.37 -1.49
C TYR A 267 -18.15 7.12 -1.35
N GLU A 268 -18.67 6.06 -1.98
CA GLU A 268 -20.06 5.62 -1.76
C GLU A 268 -20.31 5.25 -0.29
N GLN A 269 -19.36 4.61 0.40
CA GLN A 269 -19.51 4.31 1.83
C GLN A 269 -19.57 5.58 2.69
N LEU A 270 -18.80 6.62 2.32
CA LEU A 270 -18.87 7.93 2.97
C LEU A 270 -20.23 8.58 2.78
N ASP A 271 -20.77 8.57 1.56
CA ASP A 271 -22.04 9.20 1.24
C ASP A 271 -23.21 8.48 1.92
N LEU A 272 -23.24 7.14 1.88
CA LEU A 272 -24.21 6.33 2.64
C LEU A 272 -24.16 6.63 4.14
N LYS A 273 -22.95 6.83 4.69
CA LYS A 273 -22.79 7.18 6.10
C LYS A 273 -23.34 8.58 6.41
N ARG A 274 -23.11 9.55 5.54
CA ARG A 274 -23.67 10.92 5.67
C ARG A 274 -25.20 10.88 5.62
N GLU A 275 -25.78 10.10 4.73
CA GLU A 275 -27.23 9.91 4.63
C GLU A 275 -27.81 9.28 5.90
N ALA A 276 -27.19 8.23 6.43
CA ALA A 276 -27.61 7.58 7.66
C ALA A 276 -27.63 8.56 8.85
N LEU A 277 -26.56 9.35 9.03
CA LEU A 277 -26.48 10.37 10.09
C LEU A 277 -27.55 11.47 9.92
N ALA A 278 -27.88 11.85 8.69
CA ALA A 278 -28.94 12.83 8.42
C ALA A 278 -30.33 12.29 8.79
N LEU A 279 -30.59 11.00 8.51
CA LEU A 279 -31.84 10.33 8.88
C LEU A 279 -31.99 10.16 10.40
N GLU A 280 -30.91 9.80 11.11
CA GLU A 280 -30.88 9.70 12.58
C GLU A 280 -31.25 11.05 13.23
N LYS A 281 -30.64 12.13 12.76
CA LYS A 281 -30.91 13.50 13.24
C LYS A 281 -32.37 13.90 13.03
N THR A 282 -32.96 13.53 11.90
CA THR A 282 -34.37 13.83 11.58
C THR A 282 -35.34 12.98 12.40
N SER A 283 -34.97 11.73 12.70
CA SER A 283 -35.81 10.78 13.44
C SER A 283 -35.83 11.01 14.95
N GLY A 284 -35.05 11.98 15.47
CA GLY A 284 -34.91 12.24 16.90
C GLY A 284 -34.25 11.09 17.69
N LYS A 285 -33.81 10.03 17.00
CA LYS A 285 -33.03 8.95 17.59
C LYS A 285 -31.58 9.43 17.67
N THR A 286 -31.17 9.85 18.87
CA THR A 286 -29.76 9.97 19.23
C THR A 286 -29.21 8.56 19.45
N VAL A 287 -29.16 7.74 18.40
CA VAL A 287 -28.20 6.64 18.41
C VAL A 287 -26.87 7.33 18.27
N GLU A 288 -26.10 7.35 19.37
CA GLU A 288 -24.73 7.83 19.33
C GLU A 288 -23.97 6.83 18.45
N SER A 289 -23.96 7.07 17.14
CA SER A 289 -23.23 6.22 16.22
C SER A 289 -21.75 6.38 16.57
N GLN A 290 -21.21 5.35 17.22
CA GLN A 290 -19.90 5.39 17.84
C GLN A 290 -18.78 4.96 16.89
N ASP A 291 -19.04 4.81 15.58
CA ASP A 291 -18.00 4.50 14.61
C ASP A 291 -17.08 5.68 14.29
N VAL A 292 -15.92 5.36 13.73
CA VAL A 292 -14.86 6.33 13.41
C VAL A 292 -15.37 7.44 12.49
N MET A 293 -16.11 7.10 11.43
CA MET A 293 -16.58 8.10 10.48
C MET A 293 -17.64 9.03 11.05
N SER A 294 -18.45 8.57 12.00
CA SER A 294 -19.41 9.43 12.71
C SER A 294 -18.70 10.56 13.46
N TRP A 295 -17.58 10.27 14.13
CA TRP A 295 -16.78 11.28 14.80
C TRP A 295 -16.12 12.27 13.83
N ILE A 296 -15.60 11.78 12.70
CA ILE A 296 -14.95 12.61 11.68
C ILE A 296 -15.98 13.52 10.98
N ILE A 297 -17.13 12.99 10.57
CA ILE A 297 -18.21 13.74 9.93
C ILE A 297 -18.80 14.77 10.91
N LYS A 298 -18.99 14.39 12.19
CA LYS A 298 -19.45 15.32 13.22
C LYS A 298 -18.48 16.48 13.42
N ALA A 299 -17.17 16.22 13.46
CA ALA A 299 -16.16 17.28 13.52
C ALA A 299 -16.27 18.25 12.33
N GLN A 300 -16.54 17.74 11.12
CA GLN A 300 -16.77 18.56 9.93
C GLN A 300 -18.04 19.41 10.06
N GLN A 301 -19.15 18.84 10.54
CA GLN A 301 -20.42 19.55 10.73
C GLN A 301 -20.34 20.63 11.81
N GLU A 302 -19.55 20.41 12.86
CA GLU A 302 -19.34 21.35 13.97
C GLU A 302 -18.28 22.42 13.67
N GLY A 303 -17.57 22.32 12.53
CA GLY A 303 -16.46 23.22 12.21
C GLY A 303 -15.26 23.08 13.16
N ASP A 304 -15.07 21.90 13.75
CA ASP A 304 -13.94 21.62 14.66
C ASP A 304 -12.63 21.66 13.87
N ARG A 305 -11.57 22.21 14.48
CA ARG A 305 -10.23 22.27 13.86
C ARG A 305 -9.66 20.90 13.51
N SER A 306 -10.12 19.84 14.15
CA SER A 306 -9.73 18.45 13.89
C SER A 306 -10.41 17.84 12.67
N ALA A 307 -11.39 18.52 12.06
CA ALA A 307 -12.03 18.05 10.84
C ALA A 307 -11.04 17.96 9.67
N PRO A 308 -11.24 17.02 8.74
CA PRO A 308 -10.56 17.05 7.45
C PRO A 308 -10.83 18.39 6.76
N PRO A 309 -9.80 19.11 6.29
CA PRO A 309 -9.96 20.50 5.82
C PRO A 309 -10.64 20.61 4.45
N THR A 310 -10.69 19.52 3.68
CA THR A 310 -11.29 19.50 2.34
C THR A 310 -12.06 18.21 2.09
N GLU A 311 -12.95 18.22 1.10
CA GLU A 311 -13.66 17.01 0.65
C GLU A 311 -12.69 15.93 0.14
N SER A 312 -11.57 16.34 -0.46
CA SER A 312 -10.49 15.41 -0.84
C SER A 312 -9.91 14.71 0.39
N ALA A 313 -9.67 15.45 1.48
CA ALA A 313 -9.06 14.88 2.68
C ALA A 313 -9.95 13.86 3.38
N ILE A 314 -11.27 14.10 3.48
CA ILE A 314 -12.18 13.11 4.09
C ILE A 314 -12.35 11.87 3.21
N ARG A 315 -12.37 12.04 1.88
CA ARG A 315 -12.38 10.93 0.92
C ARG A 315 -11.14 10.04 1.04
N GLU A 316 -9.98 10.65 1.19
CA GLU A 316 -8.73 9.92 1.42
C GLU A 316 -8.71 9.27 2.81
N ASP A 317 -9.23 9.93 3.85
CA ASP A 317 -9.38 9.35 5.20
C ASP A 317 -10.21 8.06 5.18
N VAL A 318 -11.31 8.05 4.44
CA VAL A 318 -12.19 6.88 4.26
C VAL A 318 -11.44 5.75 3.55
N ARG A 319 -10.72 6.07 2.47
CA ARG A 319 -9.92 5.08 1.75
C ARG A 319 -8.87 4.45 2.65
N THR A 320 -8.17 5.27 3.45
CA THR A 320 -7.17 4.82 4.42
C THR A 320 -7.77 3.94 5.50
N LEU A 321 -8.92 4.34 6.04
CA LEU A 321 -9.56 3.60 7.11
C LEU A 321 -9.89 2.18 6.67
N ILE A 322 -10.39 2.01 5.45
CA ILE A 322 -10.65 0.69 4.87
C ILE A 322 -9.33 -0.01 4.56
N SER A 323 -8.48 0.54 3.68
CA SER A 323 -7.32 -0.20 3.17
C SER A 323 -6.27 -0.51 4.24
N ALA A 324 -5.91 0.48 5.06
CA ALA A 324 -4.89 0.30 6.09
C ALA A 324 -5.41 -0.50 7.28
N GLY A 325 -6.72 -0.45 7.55
CA GLY A 325 -7.35 -1.18 8.66
C GLY A 325 -7.63 -2.65 8.34
N SER A 326 -8.07 -2.97 7.12
CA SER A 326 -8.46 -4.33 6.76
C SER A 326 -7.26 -5.19 6.36
N ASP A 327 -6.48 -4.75 5.37
CA ASP A 327 -5.49 -5.62 4.74
C ASP A 327 -4.31 -5.93 5.66
N THR A 328 -3.87 -4.94 6.44
CA THR A 328 -2.78 -5.14 7.41
C THR A 328 -3.17 -6.17 8.47
N VAL A 329 -4.39 -6.12 8.97
CA VAL A 329 -4.93 -7.05 9.96
C VAL A 329 -5.09 -8.45 9.36
N ALA A 330 -5.61 -8.57 8.15
CA ALA A 330 -5.74 -9.86 7.45
C ALA A 330 -4.37 -10.54 7.25
N ILE A 331 -3.35 -9.77 6.88
CA ILE A 331 -1.97 -10.28 6.71
C ILE A 331 -1.39 -10.74 8.05
N VAL A 332 -1.57 -9.97 9.12
CA VAL A 332 -1.07 -10.33 10.47
C VAL A 332 -1.70 -11.62 10.98
N PHE A 333 -2.99 -11.87 10.73
CA PHE A 333 -3.62 -13.13 11.14
C PHE A 333 -3.24 -14.33 10.27
N THR A 334 -2.69 -14.08 9.09
CA THR A 334 -2.33 -15.15 8.13
C THR A 334 -0.90 -15.67 8.36
N ASN A 335 0.02 -14.83 8.86
CA ASN A 335 1.43 -15.18 9.07
C ASN A 335 1.73 -15.50 10.54
#